data_AF-A0AAW5N230-F1
#
_entry.id   AF-A0AAW5N230-F1
#
_cell.length_a   1.000
_cell.length_b   1.000
_cell.length_c   1.000
_cell.angle_alpha   90.00
_cell.angle_beta   90.00
_cell.angle_gamma   90.00
#
_symmetry.space_group_name_H-M   'P 1'
#
loop_
_entity.id
_entity.type
_entity.pdbx_description
1 polymer ?
#
loop_
_entity_poly.entity_id
_entity_poly.type
_entity_poly.pdbx_seq_one_letter_code
_entity_poly.pdbx_strand_id
1 'polypeptide(L)' 'MSNTPIELKGSSFTLSVVHLHEAEPKLNHQALEDKIAQAPAFLKHAPILLKDSAIQ' A
#
# COMPACT_ATOMS: atom_id res chain seq x y z
N MET A 1 -24.66 26.98 -0.49
CA MET A 1 -24.43 25.72 0.25
C MET A 1 -25.40 24.70 -0.33
N SER A 2 -24.93 23.68 -1.05
CA SER A 2 -25.82 22.68 -1.67
C SER A 2 -26.36 21.74 -0.59
N ASN A 3 -27.68 21.63 -0.46
CA ASN A 3 -28.38 20.74 0.49
C ASN A 3 -28.40 19.26 0.02
N THR A 4 -27.37 18.80 -0.69
CA THR A 4 -27.25 17.39 -1.03
C THR A 4 -26.80 16.61 0.21
N PRO A 5 -27.46 15.49 0.56
CA PRO A 5 -27.14 14.74 1.78
C PRO A 5 -25.75 14.07 1.76
N ILE A 6 -25.03 14.15 0.64
CA ILE A 6 -23.69 13.61 0.44
C ILE A 6 -22.80 14.71 -0.13
N GLU A 7 -21.59 14.83 0.39
CA GLU A 7 -20.53 15.66 -0.16
C GLU A 7 -19.34 14.77 -0.56
N LEU A 8 -18.90 14.87 -1.81
CA LEU A 8 -17.67 14.23 -2.27
C LEU A 8 -16.54 15.26 -2.18
N LYS A 9 -15.53 14.97 -1.36
CA LYS A 9 -14.34 15.82 -1.20
C LYS A 9 -13.08 15.02 -1.51
N GLY A 10 -12.20 15.61 -2.29
CA GLY A 10 -10.84 15.09 -2.46
C GLY A 10 -10.01 15.41 -1.22
N SER A 11 -9.26 14.41 -0.73
CA SER A 11 -8.26 14.60 0.33
C SER A 11 -7.00 13.85 -0.04
N SER A 12 -5.84 14.46 0.19
CA SER A 12 -4.55 13.80 0.08
C SER A 12 -4.22 13.09 1.39
N PHE A 13 -3.77 11.85 1.28
CA PHE A 13 -3.38 11.02 2.41
C PHE A 13 -2.02 10.37 2.14
N THR A 14 -1.25 10.15 3.20
CA THR A 14 0.01 9.39 3.12
C THR A 14 -0.31 7.92 3.32
N LEU A 15 0.04 7.09 2.34
CA LEU A 15 -0.04 5.63 2.44
C LEU A 15 1.31 5.00 2.15
N SER A 16 1.56 3.86 2.79
CA SER A 16 2.67 2.99 2.46
C SER A 16 2.42 2.32 1.11
N VAL A 17 3.36 2.46 0.18
CA VAL A 17 3.28 1.86 -1.16
C VAL A 17 4.36 0.80 -1.30
N VAL A 18 3.94 -0.45 -1.52
CA VAL A 18 4.84 -1.56 -1.85
C VAL A 18 4.92 -1.67 -3.36
N HIS A 19 6.12 -1.47 -3.89
CA HIS A 19 6.42 -1.65 -5.29
C HIS A 19 6.88 -3.10 -5.49
N LEU A 20 6.04 -3.90 -6.15
CA LEU A 20 6.40 -5.25 -6.54
C LEU A 20 7.24 -5.21 -7.81
N HIS A 21 8.35 -5.93 -7.78
CA HIS A 21 9.19 -6.17 -8.95
C HIS A 21 8.91 -7.59 -9.48
N GLU A 22 9.28 -7.82 -10.74
CA GLU A 22 9.18 -9.15 -11.35
C GLU A 22 10.05 -10.16 -10.59
N ALA A 23 9.38 -11.02 -9.83
CA ALA A 23 9.97 -12.12 -9.09
C ALA A 23 8.90 -13.20 -8.84
N GLU A 24 9.33 -14.41 -8.49
CA GLU A 24 8.39 -15.45 -8.08
C GLU A 24 7.59 -15.01 -6.85
N PRO A 25 6.28 -15.33 -6.76
CA PRO A 25 5.45 -14.90 -5.63
C PRO A 25 6.02 -15.26 -4.25
N LYS A 26 6.70 -16.41 -4.14
CA LYS A 26 7.35 -16.84 -2.89
C LYS A 26 8.50 -15.93 -2.48
N LEU A 27 9.31 -15.46 -3.43
CA LEU A 27 10.41 -14.53 -3.16
C LEU A 27 9.86 -13.16 -2.73
N ASN A 28 8.80 -12.69 -3.37
CA ASN A 28 8.11 -11.45 -2.98
C ASN A 28 7.51 -11.55 -1.58
N HIS A 29 6.90 -12.68 -1.22
CA HIS A 29 6.39 -12.91 0.12
C HIS A 29 7.50 -12.88 1.17
N GLN A 30 8.62 -13.58 0.93
CA GLN A 30 9.75 -13.60 1.85
C GLN A 30 10.34 -12.20 2.04
N ALA A 31 10.56 -11.46 0.94
CA ALA A 31 11.08 -10.10 1.00
C ALA A 31 10.14 -9.14 1.77
N LEU A 32 8.82 -9.36 1.70
CA LEU A 32 7.85 -8.59 2.47
C LEU A 32 7.94 -8.90 3.96
N GLU A 33 8.01 -10.17 4.35
CA GLU A 33 8.21 -10.59 5.74
C GLU A 33 9.50 -10.00 6.33
N ASP A 34 10.60 -10.05 5.57
CA ASP A 34 11.88 -9.51 6.00
C ASP A 34 11.80 -7.99 6.24
N LYS A 35 11.06 -7.25 5.40
CA LYS A 35 10.82 -5.81 5.57
C LYS A 35 9.92 -5.52 6.78
N ILE A 36 8.88 -6.32 7.01
CA ILE A 36 8.01 -6.20 8.18
C ILE A 36 8.82 -6.41 9.46
N ALA A 37 9.71 -7.41 9.48
CA ALA A 37 10.58 -7.68 10.62
C ALA A 37 11.56 -6.53 10.91
N GLN A 38 12.05 -5.84 9.88
CA GLN A 38 12.93 -4.67 10.01
C GLN A 38 12.21 -3.45 10.60
N ALA A 39 10.93 -3.25 10.26
CA ALA A 39 10.16 -2.08 10.70
C ALA A 39 8.73 -2.44 11.16
N PRO A 40 8.56 -3.22 12.25
CA PRO A 40 7.26 -3.74 12.64
C PRO A 40 6.27 -2.63 13.00
N ALA A 41 6.74 -1.54 13.61
CA ALA A 41 5.91 -0.40 14.00
C ALA A 41 5.26 0.31 12.79
N PHE A 42 5.83 0.18 11.60
CA PHE A 42 5.36 0.84 10.38
C PHE A 42 4.60 -0.09 9.44
N LEU A 43 4.94 -1.39 9.45
CA LEU A 43 4.48 -2.33 8.41
C LEU A 43 3.60 -3.45 8.95
N LYS A 44 3.66 -3.77 10.24
CA LYS A 44 2.83 -4.84 10.80
C LYS A 44 1.35 -4.42 10.79
N HIS A 45 0.53 -5.16 10.05
CA HIS A 45 -0.90 -4.88 9.82
C HIS A 45 -1.17 -3.49 9.20
N ALA A 46 -0.18 -2.88 8.55
CA ALA A 46 -0.37 -1.58 7.92
C ALA A 46 -1.26 -1.71 6.68
N PRO A 47 -2.21 -0.78 6.44
CA PRO A 47 -2.87 -0.68 5.15
C PRO A 47 -1.85 -0.25 4.10
N ILE A 48 -1.74 -1.00 3.01
CA ILE A 48 -0.78 -0.73 1.94
C ILE A 48 -1.47 -0.61 0.59
N LEU A 49 -0.87 0.17 -0.29
CA LEU A 49 -1.12 0.09 -1.73
C LEU A 49 -0.07 -0.81 -2.37
N LEU A 50 -0.51 -1.75 -3.19
CA LEU A 50 0.36 -2.54 -4.04
C LEU A 50 0.48 -1.88 -5.41
N LYS A 51 1.70 -1.60 -5.83
CA LYS A 51 2.01 -1.17 -7.20
C LYS A 51 2.77 -2.28 -7.89
N ASP A 52 2.16 -2.85 -8.93
CA ASP A 52 2.81 -3.81 -9.81
C ASP A 52 3.59 -3.08 -10.91
N SER A 53 4.84 -3.45 -11.13
CA SER A 53 5.65 -2.91 -12.23
C SER A 53 5.09 -3.23 -13.62
N ALA A 54 4.26 -4.26 -13.76
CA ALA A 54 3.67 -4.68 -15.04
C ALA A 54 2.48 -3.81 -15.52
N ILE A 55 1.92 -2.97 -14.64
CA ILE A 55 0.79 -2.11 -14.97
C ILE A 55 1.28 -0.65 -14.94
N GLN A 56 1.59 -0.11 -16.12
CA GLN A 56 1.89 1.31 -16.34
C GLN A 56 0.61 2.10 -16.63
#